data_AF-A0A2Z6NJT5-F1
#
_entry.id   AF-A0A2Z6NJT5-F1
#
_cell.length_a   1.000
_cell.length_b   1.000
_cell.length_c   1.000
_cell.angle_alpha   90.00
_cell.angle_beta   90.00
_cell.angle_gamma   90.00
#
_symmetry.space_group_name_H-M   'P 1'
#
loop_
_entity.id
_entity.type
_entity.pdbx_description
1 polymer ?
#
loop_
_entity_poly.entity_id
_entity_poly.type
_entity_poly.pdbx_seq_one_letter_code
_entity_poly.pdbx_strand_id
1 'polypeptide(L)'
;MEDQILIIFIGDGNQMNAIFQGAWDKAGACPKTKPYSNKEKKVEGMDNEMRKVEIEEVENAKNKGNEFGRLRFEVLDITNLALLRPDGHPGPYMNPFPFYNGVQEHVQNDCVHWCLPGPIDTWNEIFLEMIKKWEEQPRSEK
;
A
#
# COMPACT_ATOMS: atom_id res chain seq x y z
N MET A 1 1.63 -24.16 24.11
CA MET A 1 0.75 -23.57 23.09
C MET A 1 1.45 -22.31 22.63
N GLU A 2 1.70 -22.19 21.34
CA GLU A 2 2.46 -21.07 20.76
C GLU A 2 1.59 -19.79 20.72
N ASP A 3 2.22 -18.64 21.00
CA ASP A 3 1.60 -17.33 20.78
C ASP A 3 1.42 -17.12 19.27
N GLN A 4 0.25 -16.61 18.87
CA GLN A 4 -0.05 -16.34 17.46
C GLN A 4 0.00 -14.82 17.20
N ILE A 5 0.85 -14.42 16.25
CA ILE A 5 0.90 -13.03 15.75
C ILE A 5 0.07 -12.95 14.48
N LEU A 6 -0.93 -12.06 14.46
CA LEU A 6 -1.68 -11.71 13.25
C LEU A 6 -1.26 -10.33 12.77
N ILE A 7 -0.90 -10.25 11.49
CA ILE A 7 -0.44 -9.02 10.85
C ILE A 7 -1.53 -8.52 9.94
N ILE A 8 -2.01 -7.30 10.20
CA ILE A 8 -3.01 -6.64 9.38
C ILE A 8 -2.28 -5.63 8.49
N PHE A 9 -2.39 -5.84 7.18
CA PHE A 9 -1.90 -4.89 6.19
C PHE A 9 -2.99 -3.85 5.94
N ILE A 10 -2.66 -2.59 6.20
CA ILE A 10 -3.54 -1.45 5.93
C ILE A 10 -2.96 -0.71 4.73
N GLY A 11 -3.76 -0.57 3.69
CA GLY A 11 -3.35 0.04 2.44
C GLY A 11 -4.51 0.02 1.46
N ASP A 12 -5.12 1.17 1.24
CA ASP A 12 -6.14 1.30 0.20
C ASP A 12 -5.51 1.06 -1.17
N GLY A 13 -5.83 -0.08 -1.79
CA GLY A 13 -5.42 -0.40 -3.17
C GLY A 13 -6.09 0.49 -4.22
N ASN A 14 -7.11 1.26 -3.82
CA ASN A 14 -7.91 2.12 -4.68
C ASN A 14 -7.69 3.60 -4.41
N GLN A 15 -6.43 4.05 -4.38
CA GLN A 15 -6.10 5.48 -4.52
C GLN A 15 -6.40 6.01 -5.93
N MET A 16 -7.45 5.51 -6.58
CA MET A 16 -7.86 5.81 -7.96
C MET A 16 -7.92 7.31 -8.20
N ASN A 17 -8.39 8.11 -7.24
CA ASN A 17 -8.50 9.55 -7.43
C ASN A 17 -7.17 10.32 -7.29
N ALA A 18 -6.11 9.69 -6.76
CA ALA A 18 -4.83 10.34 -6.50
C ALA A 18 -3.77 10.09 -7.58
N ILE A 19 -3.93 9.03 -8.38
CA ILE A 19 -2.90 8.55 -9.31
C ILE A 19 -3.20 9.01 -10.75
N PHE A 20 -4.48 9.14 -11.11
CA PHE A 20 -4.86 9.62 -12.44
C PHE A 20 -4.66 11.14 -12.61
N GLN A 21 -3.92 11.54 -13.63
CA GLN A 21 -3.83 12.90 -14.14
C GLN A 21 -4.47 12.92 -15.53
N GLY A 22 -5.70 13.44 -15.62
CA GLY A 22 -6.47 13.46 -16.86
C GLY A 22 -7.41 12.26 -17.00
N ALA A 23 -7.78 11.94 -18.24
CA ALA A 23 -8.69 10.82 -18.52
C ALA A 23 -7.97 9.48 -18.39
N TRP A 24 -8.64 8.52 -17.73
CA TRP A 24 -8.09 7.21 -17.39
C TRP A 24 -7.67 6.37 -18.63
N ASP A 25 -8.30 6.64 -19.77
CA ASP A 25 -8.13 5.94 -21.05
C ASP A 25 -7.20 6.67 -22.02
N LYS A 26 -6.45 7.68 -21.58
CA LYS A 26 -5.51 8.42 -22.43
C LYS A 26 -4.06 8.08 -22.11
N ALA A 27 -3.20 8.28 -23.12
CA ALA A 27 -1.76 8.23 -22.90
C ALA A 27 -1.38 9.27 -21.83
N GLY A 28 -0.70 8.81 -20.78
CA GLY A 28 -0.33 9.67 -19.66
C GLY A 28 -1.37 9.75 -18.55
N ALA A 29 -2.27 8.78 -18.40
CA ALA A 29 -3.24 8.74 -17.31
C ALA A 29 -2.57 8.70 -15.93
N CYS A 30 -1.43 8.04 -15.73
CA CYS A 30 -0.60 8.17 -14.53
C CYS A 30 0.86 8.43 -14.92
N PRO A 31 1.21 9.68 -15.31
CA PRO A 31 2.44 9.98 -16.05
C PRO A 31 3.64 10.22 -15.13
N LYS A 32 3.45 10.17 -13.81
CA LYS A 32 4.45 10.64 -12.87
C LYS A 32 5.57 9.62 -12.74
N THR A 33 6.80 10.05 -13.03
CA THR A 33 7.99 9.20 -13.03
C THR A 33 8.86 9.34 -11.79
N LYS A 34 8.41 10.12 -10.81
CA LYS A 34 9.12 10.37 -9.54
C LYS A 34 8.17 10.26 -8.34
N PRO A 35 8.66 9.88 -7.16
CA PRO A 35 7.87 9.92 -5.93
C PRO A 35 7.34 11.32 -5.62
N TYR A 36 6.24 11.41 -4.86
CA TYR A 36 5.87 12.66 -4.20
C TYR A 36 6.73 12.85 -2.94
N SER A 37 7.02 14.10 -2.61
CA SER A 37 7.45 14.45 -1.26
C SER A 37 6.26 14.50 -0.31
N ASN A 38 6.53 14.36 0.99
CA ASN A 38 5.53 14.48 2.07
C ASN A 38 4.78 15.83 2.10
N LYS A 39 5.27 16.84 1.38
CA LYS A 39 4.63 18.16 1.29
C LYS A 39 3.69 18.27 0.09
N GLU A 40 3.91 17.48 -0.96
CA GLU A 40 3.16 17.55 -2.21
C GLU A 40 1.85 16.75 -2.16
N LYS A 41 1.83 15.65 -1.41
CA LYS A 41 0.67 14.77 -1.32
C LYS A 41 0.45 14.29 0.10
N LYS A 42 -0.81 14.28 0.53
CA LYS A 42 -1.28 13.78 1.82
C LYS A 42 -2.49 12.88 1.62
N VAL A 43 -2.69 11.97 2.56
CA VAL A 43 -3.89 11.13 2.61
C VAL A 43 -5.06 12.04 2.96
N GLU A 44 -6.04 12.15 2.06
CA GLU A 44 -7.14 13.11 2.15
C GLU A 44 -8.43 12.49 1.63
N GLY A 45 -9.58 13.12 1.91
CA GLY A 45 -10.88 12.67 1.43
C GLY A 45 -11.25 11.27 1.94
N MET A 46 -11.85 10.47 1.06
CA MET A 46 -12.38 9.14 1.40
C MET A 46 -11.28 8.19 1.88
N ASP A 47 -10.09 8.23 1.27
CA ASP A 47 -8.94 7.39 1.65
C ASP A 47 -8.50 7.63 3.10
N ASN A 48 -8.56 8.89 3.56
CA ASN A 48 -8.24 9.22 4.95
C ASN A 48 -9.32 8.74 5.93
N GLU A 49 -10.59 8.82 5.54
CA GLU A 49 -11.68 8.33 6.37
C GLU A 49 -11.67 6.80 6.45
N MET A 50 -11.43 6.10 5.34
CA MET A 50 -11.27 4.65 5.34
C MET A 50 -10.08 4.21 6.19
N ARG A 51 -8.91 4.82 6.01
CA ARG A 51 -7.73 4.53 6.84
C ARG A 51 -8.01 4.70 8.34
N LYS A 52 -8.76 5.73 8.75
CA LYS A 52 -9.11 5.91 10.18
C LYS A 52 -9.92 4.75 10.72
N VAL A 53 -10.92 4.29 9.96
CA VAL A 53 -11.75 3.13 10.35
C VAL A 53 -10.91 1.86 10.41
N GLU A 54 -10.03 1.64 9.42
CA GLU A 54 -9.13 0.48 9.42
C GLU A 54 -8.21 0.47 10.67
N ILE A 55 -7.64 1.62 11.03
CA ILE A 55 -6.79 1.77 12.22
C ILE A 55 -7.58 1.55 13.51
N GLU A 56 -8.79 2.11 13.61
CA GLU A 56 -9.68 1.92 14.76
C GLU A 56 -10.02 0.44 14.98
N GLU A 57 -10.37 -0.29 13.92
CA GLU A 57 -10.69 -1.71 14.00
C GLU A 57 -9.46 -2.56 14.37
N VAL A 58 -8.27 -2.19 13.91
CA VAL A 58 -7.02 -2.84 14.33
C VAL A 58 -6.74 -2.60 15.80
N GLU A 59 -6.95 -1.39 16.32
CA GLU A 59 -6.80 -1.09 17.74
C GLU A 59 -7.80 -1.87 18.60
N ASN A 60 -9.06 -1.96 18.15
CA ASN A 60 -10.08 -2.79 18.77
C ASN A 60 -9.69 -4.27 18.80
N ALA A 61 -9.13 -4.78 17.70
CA ALA A 61 -8.62 -6.15 17.62
C ALA A 61 -7.42 -6.38 18.56
N LYS A 62 -6.48 -5.43 18.64
CA LYS A 62 -5.34 -5.47 19.59
C LYS A 62 -5.82 -5.58 21.04
N ASN A 63 -6.79 -4.76 21.43
CA ASN A 63 -7.35 -4.76 22.79
C ASN A 63 -7.99 -6.12 23.13
N LYS A 64 -8.85 -6.63 22.24
CA LYS A 64 -9.50 -7.95 22.42
C LYS A 64 -8.48 -9.10 22.43
N GLY A 65 -7.45 -9.04 21.58
CA GLY A 65 -6.38 -10.05 21.54
C GLY A 65 -5.56 -10.12 22.83
N ASN A 66 -5.35 -8.96 23.46
CA ASN A 66 -4.70 -8.86 24.77
C ASN A 66 -5.57 -9.43 25.89
N GLU A 67 -6.88 -9.20 25.87
CA GLU A 67 -7.84 -9.81 26.82
C GLU A 67 -7.89 -11.33 26.71
N PHE A 68 -7.89 -11.86 25.48
CA PHE A 68 -7.88 -13.31 25.23
C PHE A 68 -6.53 -13.97 25.49
N GLY A 69 -5.47 -13.17 25.69
CA GLY A 69 -4.17 -13.61 26.17
C GLY A 69 -3.34 -14.47 25.20
N ARG A 70 -3.72 -14.60 23.92
CA ARG A 70 -3.04 -15.51 22.95
C ARG A 70 -2.80 -14.94 21.55
N LEU A 71 -3.45 -13.83 21.23
CA LEU A 71 -3.33 -13.19 19.92
C LEU A 71 -2.66 -11.85 20.06
N ARG A 72 -1.56 -11.65 19.35
CA ARG A 72 -0.91 -10.35 19.18
C ARG A 72 -1.25 -9.84 17.79
N PHE A 73 -1.96 -8.72 17.74
CA PHE A 73 -2.23 -8.05 16.48
C PHE A 73 -1.13 -7.00 16.24
N GLU A 74 -0.61 -6.97 15.02
CA GLU A 74 0.34 -5.96 14.55
C GLU A 74 -0.13 -5.40 13.23
N VAL A 75 0.33 -4.20 12.89
CA VAL A 75 -0.13 -3.47 11.72
C VAL A 75 1.03 -2.99 10.88
N LEU A 76 0.97 -3.31 9.59
CA LEU A 76 1.81 -2.66 8.58
C LEU A 76 0.93 -1.71 7.78
N ASP A 77 0.98 -0.43 8.15
CA ASP A 77 0.29 0.65 7.45
C ASP A 77 1.16 1.18 6.31
N ILE A 78 0.84 0.75 5.09
CA ILE A 78 1.52 1.18 3.86
C ILE A 78 0.79 2.34 3.17
N THR A 79 -0.32 2.85 3.69
CA THR A 79 -1.18 3.81 2.97
C THR A 79 -0.41 5.04 2.50
N ASN A 80 0.38 5.65 3.38
CA ASN A 80 1.19 6.82 3.02
C ASN A 80 2.40 6.43 2.14
N LEU A 81 2.98 5.25 2.33
CA LEU A 81 4.08 4.76 1.50
C LEU A 81 3.63 4.53 0.05
N ALA A 82 2.45 3.95 -0.14
CA ALA A 82 1.83 3.75 -1.44
C ALA A 82 1.48 5.09 -2.10
N LEU A 83 0.88 6.01 -1.35
CA LEU A 83 0.48 7.33 -1.85
C LEU A 83 1.61 8.15 -2.45
N LEU A 84 2.79 8.05 -1.85
CA LEU A 84 3.96 8.81 -2.29
C LEU A 84 4.65 8.19 -3.51
N ARG A 85 4.19 7.04 -4.01
CA ARG A 85 4.86 6.27 -5.06
C ARG A 85 4.06 6.11 -6.36
N PRO A 86 3.47 7.19 -6.93
CA PRO A 86 2.78 7.08 -8.21
C PRO A 86 3.71 6.63 -9.36
N ASP A 87 5.03 6.76 -9.17
CA ASP A 87 6.08 6.30 -10.08
C ASP A 87 6.24 4.79 -10.14
N GLY A 88 5.64 4.07 -9.20
CA GLY A 88 5.71 2.62 -9.12
C GLY A 88 4.72 1.88 -10.00
N HIS A 89 3.82 2.57 -10.71
CA HIS A 89 2.76 1.92 -11.49
C HIS A 89 3.20 1.61 -12.94
N PRO A 90 2.71 0.51 -13.55
CA PRO A 90 3.01 0.18 -14.95
C PRO A 90 2.48 1.20 -15.95
N GLY A 91 1.37 1.88 -15.65
CA GLY A 91 0.67 2.72 -16.60
C GLY A 91 0.33 1.93 -17.87
N PRO A 92 0.73 2.37 -19.06
CA PRO A 92 0.45 1.64 -20.30
C PRO A 92 1.33 0.40 -20.50
N TYR A 93 2.35 0.19 -19.67
CA TYR A 93 3.39 -0.82 -19.87
C TYR A 93 3.10 -2.15 -19.15
N MET A 94 1.83 -2.45 -18.86
CA MET A 94 1.46 -3.79 -18.37
C MET A 94 1.76 -4.89 -19.39
N ASN A 95 1.79 -4.55 -20.69
CA ASN A 95 2.24 -5.42 -21.76
C ASN A 95 3.48 -4.82 -22.47
N PRO A 96 4.36 -5.65 -23.06
CA PRO A 96 5.50 -5.17 -23.84
C PRO A 96 5.06 -4.32 -25.04
N PHE A 97 5.84 -3.27 -25.32
CA PHE A 97 5.69 -2.41 -26.50
C PHE A 97 4.26 -1.86 -26.74
N PRO A 98 3.63 -1.20 -25.75
CA PRO A 98 2.22 -0.77 -25.85
C PRO A 98 1.96 0.24 -26.98
N PHE A 99 3.02 0.83 -27.54
CA PHE A 99 2.96 1.84 -28.60
C PHE A 99 3.64 1.42 -29.90
N TYR A 100 3.88 0.12 -30.13
CA TYR A 100 4.51 -0.38 -31.37
C TYR A 100 3.76 0.06 -32.64
N ASN A 101 2.42 0.13 -32.58
CA ASN A 101 1.56 0.60 -33.66
C ASN A 101 1.19 2.08 -33.54
N GLY A 102 1.99 2.88 -32.81
CA GLY A 102 1.67 4.26 -32.44
C GLY A 102 0.78 4.37 -31.19
N VAL A 103 0.46 5.60 -30.81
CA VAL A 103 -0.40 5.90 -29.66
C VAL A 103 -1.87 5.81 -30.11
N GLN A 104 -2.62 4.90 -29.48
CA GLN A 104 -4.05 4.72 -29.75
C GLN A 104 -4.89 5.84 -29.13
N GLU A 105 -6.10 6.05 -29.64
CA GLU A 105 -7.07 7.00 -29.06
C GLU A 105 -7.43 6.63 -27.61
N HIS A 106 -7.54 5.33 -27.34
CA HIS A 106 -7.74 4.77 -26.01
C HIS A 106 -6.55 3.92 -25.63
N VAL A 107 -5.95 4.22 -24.48
CA VAL A 107 -4.80 3.52 -23.93
C VAL A 107 -5.23 2.87 -22.63
N GLN A 108 -5.05 1.56 -22.54
CA GLN A 108 -5.25 0.85 -21.28
C GLN A 108 -4.10 1.23 -20.33
N ASN A 109 -4.43 1.80 -19.19
CA ASN A 109 -3.47 2.13 -18.14
C ASN A 109 -3.74 1.29 -16.90
N ASP A 110 -2.69 0.73 -16.32
CA ASP A 110 -2.71 0.16 -14.99
C ASP A 110 -2.05 1.11 -13.99
N CYS A 111 -2.89 1.77 -13.20
CA CYS A 111 -2.46 2.70 -12.16
C CYS A 111 -2.84 2.19 -10.76
N VAL A 112 -3.09 0.88 -10.62
CA VAL A 112 -3.47 0.24 -9.34
C VAL A 112 -2.46 -0.83 -8.94
N HIS A 113 -1.90 -1.54 -9.92
CA HIS A 113 -0.83 -2.51 -9.72
C HIS A 113 0.54 -1.84 -9.72
N TRP A 114 1.55 -2.60 -9.30
CA TRP A 114 2.90 -2.11 -9.09
C TRP A 114 3.89 -2.84 -10.00
N CYS A 115 4.82 -2.09 -10.57
CA CYS A 115 5.98 -2.63 -11.27
C CYS A 115 6.86 -3.43 -10.30
N LEU A 116 7.54 -4.44 -10.86
CA LEU A 116 8.62 -5.16 -10.20
C LEU A 116 9.90 -5.09 -11.05
N PRO A 117 11.07 -4.76 -10.45
CA PRO A 117 11.25 -4.29 -9.07
C PRO A 117 10.57 -2.92 -8.81
N GLY A 118 10.15 -2.66 -7.58
CA GLY A 118 9.32 -1.48 -7.27
C GLY A 118 8.96 -1.29 -5.79
N PRO A 119 7.94 -0.46 -5.48
CA PRO A 119 7.57 -0.11 -4.10
C PRO A 119 7.23 -1.30 -3.21
N ILE A 120 6.68 -2.37 -3.81
CA ILE A 120 6.34 -3.63 -3.15
C ILE A 120 7.57 -4.24 -2.47
N ASP A 121 8.75 -4.11 -3.08
CA ASP A 121 10.00 -4.66 -2.52
C ASP A 121 10.33 -3.97 -1.17
N THR A 122 10.17 -2.65 -1.09
CA THR A 122 10.36 -1.90 0.15
C THR A 122 9.36 -2.30 1.23
N TRP A 123 8.09 -2.54 0.88
CA TRP A 123 7.08 -2.98 1.86
C TRP A 123 7.41 -4.38 2.40
N ASN A 124 7.90 -5.27 1.54
CA ASN A 124 8.38 -6.59 1.93
C ASN A 124 9.59 -6.52 2.86
N GLU A 125 10.52 -5.59 2.61
CA GLU A 125 11.65 -5.35 3.52
C GLU A 125 11.19 -4.85 4.89
N ILE A 126 10.27 -3.88 4.95
CA ILE A 126 9.71 -3.40 6.22
C ILE A 126 9.00 -4.53 6.97
N PHE A 127 8.21 -5.34 6.25
CA PHE A 127 7.53 -6.49 6.80
C PHE A 127 8.51 -7.52 7.39
N LEU A 128 9.59 -7.82 6.68
CA LEU A 128 10.64 -8.72 7.15
C LEU A 128 11.32 -8.19 8.42
N GLU A 129 11.60 -6.88 8.48
CA GLU A 129 12.17 -6.25 9.68
C GLU A 129 11.20 -6.28 10.87
N MET A 130 9.88 -6.19 10.63
CA MET A 130 8.88 -6.37 11.69
C MET A 130 8.92 -7.79 12.25
N ILE A 131 8.99 -8.81 11.38
CA ILE A 131 9.07 -10.22 11.81
C ILE A 131 10.31 -10.46 12.67
N LYS A 132 11.49 -10.01 12.23
CA LYS A 132 12.75 -10.16 12.98
C LYS A 132 12.67 -9.56 14.37
N LYS A 133 12.12 -8.34 14.50
CA LYS A 133 11.95 -7.67 15.80
C LYS A 133 11.06 -8.45 16.78
N TRP A 134 10.12 -9.25 16.28
CA TRP A 134 9.24 -10.03 17.14
C TRP A 134 9.89 -11.33 17.63
N GLU A 135 10.76 -11.94 16.83
CA GLU A 135 11.59 -13.07 17.28
C GLU A 135 12.48 -12.65 18.46
N GLU A 136 12.98 -11.41 18.44
CA GLU A 136 13.82 -10.84 19.50
C GLU A 136 13.04 -10.40 20.76
N GLN A 137 11.71 -10.22 20.66
CA GLN A 137 10.85 -9.78 21.78
C GLN A 137 9.69 -10.75 22.06
N PRO A 138 9.99 -11.93 22.63
CA PRO A 138 8.95 -12.84 23.12
C PRO A 138 8.15 -12.16 24.24
N ARG A 139 6.86 -12.50 24.32
CA ARG A 139 5.93 -11.93 25.31
C ARG A 139 6.49 -12.18 26.72
N SER A 140 6.63 -11.13 27.54
CA SER A 140 6.86 -11.33 28.97
C SER A 140 5.63 -12.03 29.56
N GLU A 141 5.79 -13.25 30.06
CA GLU A 141 4.76 -13.93 30.85
C GLU A 141 4.33 -12.98 31.98
N LYS A 142 3.04 -12.62 32.00
CA LYS A 142 2.39 -12.00 33.16
C LYS A 142 1.55 -13.05 33.85
#